data_AF-A0A506UIN0-F1
#
_entry.id   AF-A0A506UIN0-F1
#
_cell.length_a   1.000
_cell.length_b   1.000
_cell.length_c   1.000
_cell.angle_alpha   90.00
_cell.angle_beta   90.00
_cell.angle_gamma   90.00
#
_symmetry.space_group_name_H-M   'P 1'
#
loop_
_entity.id
_entity.type
_entity.pdbx_description
1 polymer ?
#
loop_
_entity_poly.entity_id
_entity_poly.type
_entity_poly.pdbx_seq_one_letter_code
_entity_poly.pdbx_strand_id
1 'polypeptide(L)'
;MTIFRYLALLAWIAVPLAAWGVYASKGLPHVIVEYTFLDNGHPYDLAVERHYLTCTFWGPYGTFHVDAEQGKCAWVRFFRQRRAGK
;
A
#
# COMPACT_ATOMS: atom_id res chain seq x y z
N MET A 1 -36.98 -16.12 11.06
CA MET A 1 -35.76 -16.81 10.54
C MET A 1 -35.46 -16.57 9.05
N THR A 2 -36.25 -15.76 8.32
CA THR A 2 -36.02 -15.45 6.88
C THR A 2 -35.08 -14.27 6.65
N ILE A 3 -35.16 -13.22 7.48
CA ILE A 3 -34.34 -12.00 7.39
C ILE A 3 -32.83 -12.30 7.41
N PHE A 4 -32.40 -13.23 8.27
CA PHE A 4 -30.99 -13.60 8.42
C PHE A 4 -30.40 -14.22 7.14
N ARG A 5 -31.21 -14.97 6.38
CA ARG A 5 -30.82 -15.56 5.10
C ARG A 5 -30.66 -14.49 4.01
N TYR A 6 -31.54 -13.50 3.96
CA TYR A 6 -31.42 -12.38 3.03
C TYR A 6 -30.23 -11.48 3.34
N LEU A 7 -29.96 -11.20 4.62
CA LEU A 7 -28.76 -10.46 5.03
C LEU A 7 -27.47 -11.20 4.68
N ALA A 8 -27.43 -12.53 4.83
CA ALA A 8 -26.29 -13.34 4.40
C ALA A 8 -26.07 -13.30 2.88
N LEU A 9 -27.14 -13.34 2.08
CA LEU A 9 -27.07 -13.20 0.62
C LEU A 9 -26.57 -11.81 0.20
N LEU A 10 -27.03 -10.75 0.87
CA LEU A 10 -26.56 -9.39 0.62
C LEU A 10 -25.10 -9.19 1.06
N ALA A 11 -24.70 -9.76 2.20
CA ALA A 11 -23.32 -9.71 2.66
C ALA A 11 -22.37 -10.39 1.66
N TRP A 12 -22.79 -11.50 1.06
CA TRP A 12 -22.02 -12.19 0.03
C TRP A 12 -21.76 -11.35 -1.23
N ILE A 13 -22.68 -10.45 -1.60
CA ILE A 13 -22.49 -9.51 -2.72
C ILE A 13 -21.75 -8.25 -2.27
N ALA A 14 -22.03 -7.76 -1.06
CA ALA A 14 -21.43 -6.55 -0.53
C ALA A 14 -19.92 -6.68 -0.37
N VAL A 15 -19.41 -7.83 0.07
CA VAL A 15 -17.97 -8.08 0.24
C VAL A 15 -17.17 -7.95 -1.07
N PRO A 16 -17.49 -8.69 -2.15
CA PRO A 16 -16.76 -8.55 -3.41
C PRO A 16 -16.96 -7.18 -4.04
N LEU A 17 -18.13 -6.55 -3.89
CA LEU A 17 -18.36 -5.20 -4.37
C LEU A 17 -17.49 -4.16 -3.64
N ALA A 18 -17.35 -4.29 -2.31
CA ALA A 18 -16.47 -3.44 -1.52
C ALA A 18 -15.00 -3.66 -1.89
N ALA A 19 -14.58 -4.93 -2.04
CA ALA A 19 -13.22 -5.26 -2.47
C ALA A 19 -12.91 -4.69 -3.87
N TRP A 20 -13.85 -4.81 -4.81
CA TRP A 20 -13.75 -4.19 -6.13
C TRP A 20 -13.67 -2.67 -6.05
N GLY A 21 -14.46 -2.03 -5.17
CA GLY A 21 -14.39 -0.58 -4.94
C GLY A 21 -13.04 -0.12 -4.42
N VAL A 22 -12.42 -0.86 -3.48
CA VAL A 22 -11.06 -0.57 -3.00
C VAL A 22 -10.04 -0.73 -4.12
N TYR A 23 -10.14 -1.81 -4.89
CA TYR A 23 -9.27 -2.05 -6.04
C TYR A 23 -9.39 -0.95 -7.10
N ALA A 24 -10.61 -0.56 -7.48
CA ALA A 24 -10.85 0.47 -8.49
C ALA A 24 -10.39 1.86 -8.05
N SER A 25 -10.49 2.19 -6.75
CA SER A 25 -10.13 3.50 -6.21
C SER A 25 -8.66 3.65 -5.80
N LYS A 26 -8.04 2.59 -5.25
CA LYS A 26 -6.68 2.64 -4.71
C LYS A 26 -5.67 1.79 -5.49
N GLY A 27 -6.14 0.80 -6.24
CA GLY A 27 -5.28 -0.17 -6.93
C GLY A 27 -4.91 -1.35 -6.04
N LEU A 28 -3.72 -1.91 -6.23
CA LEU A 28 -3.23 -3.08 -5.48
C LEU A 28 -2.16 -2.69 -4.47
N PRO A 29 -2.07 -3.42 -3.35
CA PRO A 29 -1.04 -3.19 -2.34
C PRO A 29 0.34 -3.57 -2.88
N HIS A 30 1.33 -2.74 -2.59
CA HIS A 30 2.74 -3.00 -2.83
C HIS A 30 3.48 -2.85 -1.50
N VAL A 31 4.40 -3.77 -1.24
CA VAL A 31 5.19 -3.81 -0.01
C VAL A 31 6.52 -3.08 -0.22
N ILE A 32 7.02 -2.42 0.81
CA ILE A 32 8.36 -1.82 0.77
C ILE A 32 9.41 -2.92 0.68
N VAL A 33 10.36 -2.76 -0.23
CA VAL A 33 11.47 -3.71 -0.43
C VAL A 33 12.83 -3.05 -0.26
N GLU A 34 12.93 -1.74 -0.49
CA GLU A 34 14.16 -0.99 -0.33
C GLU A 34 13.82 0.44 0.09
N TYR A 35 14.75 1.08 0.79
CA TYR A 35 14.61 2.47 1.22
C TYR A 35 15.99 3.08 1.41
N THR A 36 16.06 4.40 1.27
CA THR A 36 17.24 5.20 1.63
C THR A 36 16.88 6.15 2.78
N PHE A 37 17.84 6.47 3.63
CA PHE A 37 17.65 7.37 4.76
C PHE A 37 18.89 8.23 4.98
N LEU A 38 18.70 9.40 5.60
CA LEU A 38 19.79 10.27 6.00
C LEU A 38 20.63 9.58 7.08
N ASP A 39 21.95 9.52 6.83
CA ASP A 39 22.90 9.07 7.84
C ASP A 39 23.00 10.12 8.95
N ASN A 40 22.73 9.69 10.18
CA ASN A 40 22.78 10.50 11.39
C ASN A 40 24.07 10.25 12.19
N GLY A 41 25.07 9.59 11.59
CA GLY A 41 26.31 9.15 12.24
C GLY A 41 26.19 7.78 12.92
N HIS A 42 24.98 7.24 13.08
CA HIS A 42 24.69 5.95 13.68
C HIS A 42 23.61 5.20 12.88
N PRO A 43 23.90 4.77 11.63
CA PRO A 43 22.89 4.30 10.68
C PRO A 43 22.14 3.03 11.13
N TYR A 44 22.78 2.18 11.93
CA TYR A 44 22.22 0.93 12.43
C TYR A 44 21.64 1.03 13.85
N ASP A 45 21.73 2.18 14.51
CA ASP A 45 21.09 2.39 15.80
C ASP A 45 19.58 2.56 15.62
N LEU A 46 18.79 1.69 16.29
CA LEU A 46 17.33 1.71 16.24
C LEU A 46 16.71 2.67 17.25
N ALA A 47 17.50 3.22 18.19
CA ALA A 47 17.05 4.17 19.19
C ALA A 47 16.93 5.61 18.66
N VAL A 48 17.52 5.90 17.49
CA VAL A 48 17.48 7.22 16.86
C VAL A 48 16.43 7.23 15.74
N GLU A 49 15.62 8.30 15.66
CA GLU A 49 14.63 8.44 14.61
C GLU A 49 15.31 8.52 13.23
N ARG A 50 14.90 7.64 12.31
CA ARG A 50 15.40 7.63 10.92
C ARG A 50 14.58 8.56 10.05
N HIS A 51 15.27 9.40 9.29
CA HIS A 51 14.65 10.25 8.28
C HIS A 51 14.85 9.62 6.89
N TYR A 52 13.79 8.99 6.38
CA TYR A 52 13.79 8.33 5.08
C TYR A 52 13.75 9.37 3.96
N LEU A 53 14.43 9.07 2.84
CA LEU A 53 14.49 9.92 1.65
C LEU A 53 13.68 9.32 0.51
N THR A 54 13.98 8.07 0.15
CA THR A 54 13.26 7.34 -0.90
C THR A 54 12.80 5.98 -0.42
N CYS A 55 11.67 5.53 -0.95
CA CYS A 55 11.03 4.27 -0.64
C CYS A 55 10.74 3.54 -1.96
N THR A 56 11.21 2.30 -2.07
CA THR A 56 10.95 1.41 -3.20
C THR A 56 9.92 0.37 -2.79
N PHE A 57 8.81 0.34 -3.52
CA PHE A 57 7.72 -0.61 -3.32
C PHE A 57 7.67 -1.61 -4.46
N TRP A 58 7.46 -2.89 -4.14
CA TRP A 58 7.27 -3.95 -5.11
C TRP A 58 5.92 -4.65 -4.91
N GLY A 59 5.31 -5.06 -6.01
CA GLY A 59 4.02 -5.73 -5.97
C GLY A 59 3.48 -6.06 -7.36
N PRO A 60 2.17 -6.33 -7.47
CA PRO A 60 1.56 -6.85 -8.70
C PRO A 60 1.71 -5.95 -9.93
N TYR A 61 1.92 -4.64 -9.75
CA TYR A 61 2.12 -3.70 -10.86
C TYR A 61 3.59 -3.34 -11.11
N GLY A 62 4.52 -4.09 -10.52
CA GLY A 62 5.95 -3.89 -10.64
C GLY A 62 6.54 -3.08 -9.49
N THR A 63 7.63 -2.36 -9.79
CA THR A 63 8.39 -1.58 -8.81
C THR A 63 8.06 -0.10 -8.91
N PHE A 64 7.84 0.57 -7.77
CA PHE A 64 7.58 1.99 -7.67
C PHE A 64 8.60 2.65 -6.74
N HIS A 65 9.32 3.63 -7.25
CA HIS A 65 10.17 4.51 -6.44
C HIS A 65 9.40 5.78 -6.12
N VAL A 66 9.25 6.09 -4.83
CA VAL A 66 8.57 7.29 -4.34
C VAL A 66 9.41 7.96 -3.26
N ASP A 67 9.33 9.28 -3.18
CA ASP A 67 9.94 10.03 -2.07
C ASP A 67 9.19 9.73 -0.77
N ALA A 68 9.94 9.78 0.34
CA ALA A 68 9.39 9.60 1.66
C ALA A 68 8.40 10.72 2.01
N GLU A 69 7.26 10.37 2.58
CA GLU A 69 6.28 11.34 3.03
C GLU A 69 6.58 11.72 4.47
N GLN A 70 6.87 13.00 4.71
CA GLN A 70 7.22 13.51 6.05
C GLN A 70 8.44 12.78 6.65
N GLY A 71 9.40 12.40 5.79
CA GLY A 71 10.59 11.65 6.22
C GLY A 71 10.33 10.21 6.63
N LYS A 72 9.16 9.64 6.29
CA LYS A 72 8.77 8.27 6.62
C LYS A 72 8.35 7.49 5.39
N CYS A 73 8.68 6.19 5.38
CA CYS A 73 8.17 5.25 4.41
C CYS A 73 7.05 4.41 5.02
N ALA A 74 5.94 4.25 4.30
CA ALA A 74 4.91 3.28 4.67
C ALA A 74 5.41 1.85 4.40
N TRP A 75 4.98 0.88 5.20
CA TRP A 75 5.26 -0.53 4.94
C TRP A 75 4.52 -1.06 3.71
N VAL A 76 3.29 -0.59 3.50
CA VAL A 76 2.43 -0.95 2.38
C VAL A 76 1.84 0.33 1.79
N ARG A 77 1.91 0.44 0.47
CA ARG A 77 1.27 1.53 -0.27
C ARG A 77 0.50 0.97 -1.45
N PHE A 78 -0.67 1.55 -1.72
CA PHE A 78 -1.49 1.14 -2.85
C PHE A 78 -1.10 1.95 -4.08
N PHE A 79 -0.85 1.25 -5.18
CA PHE A 79 -0.57 1.87 -6.46
C PHE A 79 -1.61 1.39 -7.46
N ARG A 80 -2.03 2.30 -8.35
CA ARG A 80 -2.81 1.94 -9.54
C ARG A 80 -1.86 1.60 -10.67
N GLN A 81 -2.25 0.65 -11.51
CA GLN A 81 -1.50 0.34 -12.71
C GLN A 81 -1.45 1.59 -13.59
N ARG A 82 -0.25 2.12 -13.86
CA ARG A 82 -0.10 3.10 -14.94
C ARG A 82 -0.45 2.35 -16.22
N ARG A 83 -1.53 2.74 -16.91
CA ARG A 83 -1.71 2.29 -18.29
C ARG A 83 -0.45 2.72 -19.02
N ALA A 84 0.27 1.78 -19.62
CA ALA A 84 1.28 2.12 -20.62
C ALA A 84 0.57 3.03 -21.64
N GLY A 85 0.85 4.33 -21.59
CA GLY A 85 0.42 5.24 -22.62
C GLY A 85 0.98 4.70 -23.94
N LYS A 86 0.11 4.50 -24.91
CA LYS A 86 0.53 4.49 -26.31
C LYS A 86 1.13 5.85 -26.65
#